data_AF-A0AAN6D5F5-F1
#
_entry.id   AF-A0AAN6D5F5-F1
#
_cell.length_a   1.000
_cell.length_b   1.000
_cell.length_c   1.000
_cell.angle_alpha   90.00
_cell.angle_beta   90.00
_cell.angle_gamma   90.00
#
_symmetry.space_group_name_H-M   'P 1'
#
loop_
_entity.id
_entity.type
_entity.pdbx_description
1 polymer ?
#
loop_
_entity_poly.entity_id
_entity_poly.type
_entity_poly.pdbx_seq_one_letter_code
_entity_poly.pdbx_strand_id
1 'polypeptide(L)'
;MESPLISTFGERLESFPSSAEDYAKIRHRLSHRLLKLRRTLKIQTKDTRNYKTKEKTSSISPENYEMDTRFGDVLLYLIERDLVFVEEITCGQIEYSRTTKTLTISKLKKARQHAKQLLALLTNEQDDLKLLAVLILASYVEGRLAFSRSKWVEAAFAFSVARCSLQYLSQTGTSDLYTQIIEGYVDSELKLCALKLENDRNPDLLQFSKTYATTKDTIPYLSKAINIVKSKDEDILKPISKTTLVDSVSWFGFSAPVKDLDLARAITKAQNEEKNVVEADPTSFDKSFLLWTDASNSHKSSLKGGIDSDDDENQDKYVIMTYIDYHQLLLRIRRNISLLNRVNAKLNKKKTVSKAAFLENAKECIKLYDDVISSFKELTELSGVAHNESLYSSLLSLQAYFSALKTYKLAKSYLVSSKYIESLALLKKTVEIVEEIKPLEEVFEGGIPNTQEIEKFKSESNSLFTKVHVFTVYFTKENHKPLLGDYLIENVDAFPGLATDELLAKIADLDAGLKPVGVKPVLFDVAFNYIDYDSDLSKVTASDSKSEKKAGFFGLFGR
;
A
#
# COMPACT_ATOMS: atom_id res chain seq x y z
N MET A 1 34.24 3.41 31.72
CA MET A 1 33.71 3.35 30.35
C MET A 1 32.33 2.70 30.33
N GLU A 2 31.29 3.48 30.64
CA GLU A 2 29.90 2.98 30.67
C GLU A 2 29.24 3.04 29.28
N SER A 3 29.44 4.14 28.54
CA SER A 3 28.83 4.34 27.21
C SER A 3 29.77 5.06 26.22
N PRO A 4 30.58 4.33 25.43
CA PRO A 4 31.61 4.93 24.57
C PRO A 4 31.08 5.90 23.51
N LEU A 5 29.96 5.56 22.85
CA LEU A 5 29.39 6.39 21.77
C LEU A 5 28.65 7.62 22.31
N ILE A 6 27.97 7.49 23.45
CA ILE A 6 27.26 8.61 24.09
C ILE A 6 28.27 9.65 24.60
N SER A 7 29.32 9.20 25.30
CA SER A 7 30.38 10.09 25.82
C SER A 7 31.28 10.72 24.76
N THR A 8 31.14 10.33 23.48
CA THR A 8 31.87 10.88 22.35
C THR A 8 30.93 11.61 21.40
N PHE A 9 30.32 10.89 20.46
CA PHE A 9 29.40 11.46 19.48
C PHE A 9 28.15 12.06 20.10
N GLY A 10 27.61 11.46 21.17
CA GLY A 10 26.43 11.99 21.87
C GLY A 10 26.67 13.41 22.43
N GLU A 11 27.70 13.58 23.27
CA GLU A 11 28.07 14.89 23.81
C GLU A 11 28.41 15.91 22.71
N ARG A 12 28.97 15.44 21.58
CA ARG A 12 29.26 16.29 20.42
C ARG A 12 27.97 16.75 19.74
N LEU A 13 27.03 15.86 19.47
CA LEU A 13 25.73 16.15 18.86
C LEU A 13 24.90 17.10 19.73
N GLU A 14 24.87 16.89 21.05
CA GLU A 14 24.19 17.78 22.00
C GLU A 14 24.73 19.22 21.96
N SER A 15 26.01 19.39 21.61
CA SER A 15 26.64 20.71 21.55
C SER A 15 26.45 21.45 20.22
N PHE A 16 25.85 20.81 19.21
CA PHE A 16 25.57 21.36 17.87
C PHE A 16 26.67 22.27 17.31
N PRO A 17 27.93 21.81 17.21
CA PRO A 17 29.03 22.64 16.72
C PRO A 17 28.81 23.00 15.25
N SER A 18 28.84 24.29 14.93
CA SER A 18 28.67 24.80 13.57
C SER A 18 29.91 25.54 13.04
N SER A 19 30.79 25.97 13.94
CA SER A 19 31.99 26.75 13.62
C SER A 19 33.28 26.10 14.15
N ALA A 20 34.42 26.48 13.57
CA ALA A 20 35.73 26.03 14.05
C ALA A 20 35.98 26.42 15.52
N GLU A 21 35.46 27.57 15.96
CA GLU A 21 35.56 28.01 17.35
C GLU A 21 34.80 27.09 18.31
N ASP A 22 33.65 26.57 17.90
CA ASP A 22 32.87 25.65 18.73
C ASP A 22 33.58 24.30 18.88
N TYR A 23 34.18 23.78 17.81
CA TYR A 23 35.05 22.60 17.89
C TYR A 23 36.28 22.85 18.77
N ALA A 24 36.88 24.03 18.72
CA ALA A 24 37.98 24.40 19.62
C ALA A 24 37.52 24.39 21.09
N LYS A 25 36.34 24.94 21.41
CA LYS A 25 35.75 24.89 22.77
C LYS A 25 35.54 23.45 23.24
N ILE A 26 35.00 22.57 22.38
CA ILE A 26 34.85 21.13 22.69
C ILE A 26 36.21 20.50 23.00
N ARG A 27 37.23 20.76 22.15
CA ARG A 27 38.59 20.26 22.35
C ARG A 27 39.22 20.72 23.66
N HIS A 28 38.99 21.98 24.06
CA HIS A 28 39.42 22.51 25.35
C HIS A 28 38.72 21.82 26.52
N ARG A 29 37.40 21.63 26.46
CA ARG A 29 36.63 20.89 27.48
C ARG A 29 37.14 19.45 27.63
N LEU A 30 37.36 18.74 26.53
CA LEU A 30 37.93 17.39 26.53
C LEU A 30 39.32 17.36 27.17
N SER A 31 40.17 18.34 26.86
CA SER A 31 41.51 18.43 27.45
C SER A 31 41.48 18.64 28.96
N HIS A 32 40.55 19.45 29.47
CA HIS A 32 40.33 19.61 30.91
C HIS A 32 39.78 18.36 31.58
N ARG A 33 38.80 17.68 30.95
CA ARG A 33 38.27 16.39 31.43
C ARG A 33 39.38 15.35 31.54
N LEU A 34 40.22 15.28 30.52
CA LEU A 34 41.35 14.36 30.46
C LEU A 34 42.42 14.66 31.53
N LEU A 35 42.68 15.93 31.81
CA LEU A 35 43.54 16.34 32.93
C LEU A 35 42.97 15.89 34.28
N LYS A 36 41.66 16.10 34.51
CA LYS A 36 40.98 15.66 35.73
C LYS A 36 41.06 14.15 35.90
N LEU A 37 40.75 13.38 34.84
CA LEU A 37 40.84 11.92 34.86
C LEU A 37 42.25 11.41 35.16
N ARG A 38 43.28 12.02 34.54
CA ARG A 38 44.68 11.67 34.83
C ARG A 38 45.08 11.95 36.29
N ARG A 39 44.50 12.97 36.93
CA ARG A 39 44.70 13.24 38.36
C ARG A 39 44.00 12.20 39.22
N THR A 40 42.74 11.88 38.92
CA THR A 40 41.95 10.87 39.65
C THR A 40 42.61 9.50 39.60
N LEU A 41 43.08 9.08 38.42
CA LEU A 41 43.76 7.80 38.20
C LEU A 41 45.25 7.82 38.55
N LYS A 42 45.78 8.94 39.05
CA LYS A 42 47.19 9.12 39.43
C LYS A 42 48.22 8.81 38.32
N ILE A 43 47.81 8.94 37.06
CA ILE A 43 48.66 8.76 35.86
C ILE A 43 49.19 10.09 35.30
N GLN A 44 49.02 11.20 36.02
CA GLN A 44 49.54 12.50 35.61
C GLN A 44 51.08 12.51 35.52
N THR A 45 51.59 13.11 34.45
CA THR A 45 53.01 13.37 34.26
C THR A 45 53.36 14.77 34.70
N LYS A 46 54.15 14.90 35.77
CA LYS A 46 54.63 16.21 36.26
C LYS A 46 55.96 16.63 35.65
N ASP A 47 56.79 15.66 35.27
CA ASP A 47 58.09 15.91 34.65
C ASP A 47 57.91 16.15 33.14
N THR A 48 57.93 17.43 32.75
CA THR A 48 57.82 17.87 31.35
C THR A 48 59.14 17.73 30.58
N ARG A 49 60.29 17.67 31.26
CA ARG A 49 61.61 17.58 30.63
C ARG A 49 61.88 16.17 30.10
N ASN A 50 61.47 15.14 30.84
CA ASN A 50 61.59 13.73 30.45
C ASN A 50 60.23 13.07 30.21
N TYR A 51 59.32 13.78 29.52
CA TYR A 51 57.95 13.34 29.35
C TYR A 51 57.82 11.96 28.69
N LYS A 52 58.58 11.70 27.62
CA LYS A 52 58.50 10.45 26.84
C LYS A 52 58.81 9.18 27.64
N THR A 53 59.72 9.28 28.61
CA THR A 53 60.12 8.12 29.44
C THR A 53 59.24 7.98 30.67
N LYS A 54 58.57 9.05 31.10
CA LYS A 54 57.77 9.10 32.33
C LYS A 54 56.26 9.07 32.08
N GLU A 55 55.82 9.07 30.81
CA GLU A 55 54.41 8.95 30.48
C GLU A 55 53.84 7.58 30.86
N LYS A 56 52.75 7.61 31.63
CA LYS A 56 52.06 6.40 32.11
C LYS A 56 50.84 6.02 31.27
N THR A 57 50.50 6.85 30.27
CA THR A 57 49.32 6.64 29.42
C THR A 57 49.55 5.56 28.35
N SER A 58 50.78 5.42 27.87
CA SER A 58 51.17 4.36 26.92
C SER A 58 51.39 3.00 27.60
N SER A 59 51.58 2.98 28.93
CA SER A 59 51.79 1.78 29.74
C SER A 59 50.52 1.27 30.44
N ILE A 60 49.33 1.68 29.99
CA ILE A 60 48.06 1.16 30.54
C ILE A 60 47.93 -0.31 30.12
N SER A 61 47.92 -1.23 31.08
CA SER A 61 47.70 -2.66 30.88
C SER A 61 46.21 -3.06 31.01
N PRO A 62 45.81 -4.24 30.48
CA PRO A 62 44.47 -4.79 30.68
C PRO A 62 44.09 -4.94 32.17
N GLU A 63 45.04 -5.29 33.02
CA GLU A 63 44.86 -5.40 34.48
C GLU A 63 44.38 -4.08 35.11
N ASN A 64 44.93 -2.94 34.67
CA ASN A 64 44.47 -1.62 35.17
C ASN A 64 43.02 -1.35 34.76
N TYR A 65 42.62 -1.79 33.57
CA TYR A 65 41.27 -1.60 33.07
C TYR A 65 40.26 -2.48 33.82
N GLU A 66 40.63 -3.72 34.18
CA GLU A 66 39.83 -4.59 35.06
C GLU A 66 39.67 -4.00 36.46
N MET A 67 40.68 -3.29 36.98
CA MET A 67 40.56 -2.57 38.25
C MET A 67 39.62 -1.36 38.18
N ASP A 68 39.72 -0.56 37.10
CA ASP A 68 38.89 0.64 36.93
C ASP A 68 38.64 0.93 35.44
N THR A 69 37.38 0.83 35.03
CA THR A 69 36.98 1.06 33.63
C THR A 69 37.27 2.49 33.13
N ARG A 70 37.57 3.44 34.04
CA ARG A 70 37.98 4.82 33.70
C ARG A 70 39.34 4.89 33.01
N PHE A 71 40.19 3.86 33.13
CA PHE A 71 41.43 3.80 32.34
C PHE A 71 41.13 3.73 30.83
N GLY A 72 40.04 3.05 30.44
CA GLY A 72 39.54 3.05 29.06
C GLY A 72 39.07 4.42 28.60
N ASP A 73 38.38 5.16 29.48
CA ASP A 73 37.89 6.52 29.20
C ASP A 73 39.02 7.49 28.86
N VAL A 74 40.22 7.30 29.42
CA VAL A 74 41.40 8.12 29.08
C VAL A 74 41.76 7.97 27.60
N LEU A 75 41.81 6.74 27.08
CA LEU A 75 42.11 6.48 25.66
C LEU A 75 40.95 6.94 24.77
N LEU A 76 39.71 6.73 25.21
CA LEU A 76 38.51 7.19 24.51
C LEU A 76 38.52 8.70 24.29
N TYR A 77 38.75 9.50 25.34
CA TYR A 77 38.83 10.95 25.20
C TYR A 77 40.07 11.44 24.43
N LEU A 78 41.16 10.66 24.38
CA LEU A 78 42.29 10.98 23.49
C LEU A 78 41.89 10.84 22.01
N ILE A 79 41.18 9.76 21.67
CA ILE A 79 40.66 9.54 20.32
C ILE A 79 39.70 10.67 19.94
N GLU A 80 38.73 10.96 20.81
CA GLU A 80 37.72 11.99 20.57
C GLU A 80 38.33 13.38 20.42
N ARG A 81 39.31 13.73 21.27
CA ARG A 81 40.01 15.02 21.17
C ARG A 81 40.76 15.17 19.85
N ASP A 82 41.38 14.10 19.37
CA ASP A 82 42.10 14.13 18.08
C ASP A 82 41.11 14.18 16.90
N LEU A 83 39.94 13.53 16.99
CA LEU A 83 38.86 13.63 16.00
C LEU A 83 38.24 15.03 15.96
N VAL A 84 37.88 15.60 17.10
CA VAL A 84 37.36 16.98 17.20
C VAL A 84 38.37 17.97 16.64
N PHE A 85 39.67 17.74 16.83
CA PHE A 85 40.69 18.59 16.24
C PHE A 85 40.77 18.47 14.72
N VAL A 86 40.48 17.29 14.17
CA VAL A 86 40.34 17.12 12.71
C VAL A 86 39.14 17.93 12.20
N GLU A 87 38.01 17.87 12.89
CA GLU A 87 36.81 18.64 12.53
C GLU A 87 37.03 20.16 12.65
N GLU A 88 37.77 20.62 13.67
CA GLU A 88 38.21 22.02 13.79
C GLU A 88 39.05 22.48 12.59
N ILE A 89 39.94 21.63 12.09
CA ILE A 89 40.80 21.95 10.94
C ILE A 89 39.99 21.96 9.64
N THR A 90 39.04 21.04 9.47
CA THR A 90 38.24 20.93 8.25
C THR A 90 37.14 21.97 8.18
N CYS A 91 36.61 22.40 9.33
CA CYS A 91 35.57 23.43 9.40
C CYS A 91 36.11 24.78 8.91
N GLY A 92 35.47 25.36 7.89
CA GLY A 92 35.82 26.68 7.36
C GLY A 92 36.99 26.72 6.39
N GLN A 93 37.60 25.58 6.02
CA GLN A 93 38.62 25.54 4.96
C GLN A 93 37.97 25.33 3.58
N ILE A 94 37.99 26.38 2.75
CA ILE A 94 37.58 26.31 1.34
C ILE A 94 38.61 25.52 0.51
N GLU A 95 39.90 25.66 0.83
CA GLU A 95 40.99 24.93 0.17
C GLU A 95 41.84 24.13 1.16
N TYR A 96 42.04 22.85 0.85
CA TYR A 96 42.79 21.93 1.69
C TYR A 96 44.29 22.00 1.36
N SER A 97 45.01 22.90 2.03
CA SER A 97 46.47 23.03 1.88
C SER A 97 47.22 21.72 2.18
N ARG A 98 48.39 21.54 1.55
CA ARG A 98 49.24 20.36 1.80
C ARG A 98 49.63 20.23 3.26
N THR A 99 49.90 21.35 3.95
CA THR A 99 50.28 21.36 5.36
C THR A 99 49.12 20.95 6.27
N THR A 100 47.91 21.47 6.02
CA THR A 100 46.71 21.11 6.78
C THR A 100 46.37 19.63 6.57
N LYS A 101 46.48 19.13 5.33
CA LYS A 101 46.35 17.69 5.03
C LYS A 101 47.34 16.82 5.81
N THR A 102 48.61 17.23 5.88
CA THR A 102 49.60 16.48 6.68
C THR A 102 49.30 16.49 8.17
N LEU A 103 48.78 17.60 8.70
CA LEU A 103 48.36 17.72 10.08
C LEU A 103 47.17 16.81 10.38
N THR A 104 46.13 16.83 9.55
CA THR A 104 44.95 15.96 9.65
C THR A 104 45.36 14.49 9.68
N ILE A 105 46.19 14.06 8.73
CA ILE A 105 46.70 12.68 8.68
C ILE A 105 47.51 12.34 9.94
N SER A 106 48.32 13.27 10.46
CA SER A 106 49.09 13.07 11.70
C SER A 106 48.18 12.85 12.91
N LYS A 107 47.08 13.59 13.01
CA LYS A 107 46.11 13.46 14.11
C LYS A 107 45.29 12.18 14.02
N LEU A 108 44.82 11.82 12.83
CA LEU A 108 44.12 10.55 12.60
C LEU A 108 45.03 9.34 12.87
N LYS A 109 46.34 9.42 12.55
CA LYS A 109 47.31 8.37 12.91
C LYS A 109 47.43 8.17 14.42
N LYS A 110 47.39 9.26 15.21
CA LYS A 110 47.42 9.20 16.68
C LYS A 110 46.13 8.63 17.24
N ALA A 111 44.98 9.10 16.75
CA ALA A 111 43.67 8.54 17.10
C ALA A 111 43.62 7.03 16.83
N ARG A 112 44.12 6.57 15.67
CA ARG A 112 44.22 5.15 15.34
C ARG A 112 45.11 4.37 16.32
N GLN A 113 46.25 4.93 16.71
CA GLN A 113 47.14 4.28 17.68
C GLN A 113 46.43 4.09 19.03
N HIS A 114 45.71 5.12 19.49
CA HIS A 114 44.93 5.04 20.72
C HIS A 114 43.75 4.08 20.60
N ALA A 115 43.08 4.01 19.45
CA ALA A 115 42.02 3.03 19.19
C ALA A 115 42.54 1.58 19.24
N LYS A 116 43.72 1.32 18.66
CA LYS A 116 44.36 -0.01 18.74
C LYS A 116 44.78 -0.37 20.15
N GLN A 117 45.29 0.60 20.92
CA GLN A 117 45.60 0.41 22.33
C GLN A 117 44.33 0.08 23.12
N LEU A 118 43.23 0.80 22.89
CA LEU A 118 41.96 0.57 23.57
C LEU A 118 41.37 -0.81 23.24
N LEU A 119 41.43 -1.24 21.97
CA LEU A 119 41.02 -2.59 21.56
C LEU A 119 41.88 -3.69 22.19
N ALA A 120 43.17 -3.43 22.44
CA ALA A 120 44.05 -4.36 23.14
C ALA A 120 43.74 -4.46 24.64
N LEU A 121 43.15 -3.42 25.26
CA LEU A 121 42.67 -3.48 26.65
C LEU A 121 41.37 -4.29 26.79
N LEU A 122 40.54 -4.30 25.76
CA LEU A 122 39.19 -4.87 25.78
C LEU A 122 39.15 -6.36 25.40
N THR A 123 40.29 -7.06 25.38
CA THR A 123 40.33 -8.49 24.98
C THR A 123 39.54 -9.41 25.90
N ASN A 124 39.38 -9.04 27.18
CA ASN A 124 38.70 -9.82 28.21
C ASN A 124 37.28 -9.30 28.54
N GLU A 125 36.82 -8.25 27.86
CA GLU A 125 35.52 -7.63 28.16
C GLU A 125 34.38 -8.57 27.74
N GLN A 126 33.44 -8.83 28.66
CA GLN A 126 32.28 -9.70 28.39
C GLN A 126 31.09 -8.97 27.74
N ASP A 127 31.10 -7.63 27.76
CA ASP A 127 30.03 -6.81 27.19
C ASP A 127 30.25 -6.55 25.70
N ASP A 128 29.60 -7.37 24.86
CA ASP A 128 29.64 -7.25 23.41
C ASP A 128 29.22 -5.87 22.90
N LEU A 129 28.28 -5.17 23.58
CA LEU A 129 27.77 -3.88 23.11
C LEU A 129 28.82 -2.78 23.32
N LYS A 130 29.54 -2.80 24.44
CA LYS A 130 30.68 -1.89 24.68
C LYS A 130 31.82 -2.16 23.71
N LEU A 131 32.14 -3.43 23.46
CA LEU A 131 33.16 -3.80 22.49
C LEU A 131 32.75 -3.32 21.08
N LEU A 132 31.50 -3.52 20.69
CA LEU A 132 30.97 -3.05 19.40
C LEU A 132 31.02 -1.52 19.30
N ALA A 133 30.65 -0.79 20.35
CA ALA A 133 30.73 0.67 20.41
C ALA A 133 32.16 1.20 20.18
N VAL A 134 33.17 0.56 20.78
CA VAL A 134 34.58 0.90 20.56
C VAL A 134 35.05 0.53 19.16
N LEU A 135 34.60 -0.61 18.62
CA LEU A 135 34.89 -1.02 17.25
C LEU A 135 34.29 -0.05 16.22
N ILE A 136 33.10 0.50 16.46
CA ILE A 136 32.49 1.56 15.63
C ILE A 136 33.36 2.82 15.64
N LEU A 137 33.85 3.26 16.80
CA LEU A 137 34.74 4.41 16.87
C LEU A 137 36.06 4.13 16.13
N ALA A 138 36.62 2.92 16.27
CA ALA A 138 37.84 2.51 15.60
C ALA A 138 37.66 2.42 14.07
N SER A 139 36.51 1.93 13.60
CA SER A 139 36.20 1.85 12.16
C SER A 139 35.99 3.25 11.58
N TYR A 140 35.32 4.16 12.29
CA TYR A 140 35.21 5.57 11.87
C TYR A 140 36.58 6.25 11.74
N VAL A 141 37.47 6.07 12.72
CA VAL A 141 38.84 6.64 12.67
C VAL A 141 39.64 6.10 11.49
N GLU A 142 39.60 4.79 11.23
CA GLU A 142 40.28 4.20 10.06
C GLU A 142 39.66 4.67 8.75
N GLY A 143 38.33 4.79 8.67
CA GLY A 143 37.62 5.32 7.52
C GLY A 143 38.09 6.73 7.16
N ARG A 144 38.09 7.64 8.15
CA ARG A 144 38.57 9.04 7.97
C ARG A 144 40.05 9.11 7.59
N LEU A 145 40.87 8.22 8.14
CA LEU A 145 42.30 8.14 7.82
C LEU A 145 42.54 7.67 6.38
N ALA A 146 41.82 6.63 5.94
CA ALA A 146 41.90 6.10 4.59
C ALA A 146 41.35 7.11 3.57
N PHE A 147 40.24 7.78 3.90
CA PHE A 147 39.64 8.86 3.10
C PHE A 147 40.63 10.00 2.89
N SER A 148 41.26 10.50 3.96
CA SER A 148 42.28 11.56 3.90
C SER A 148 43.51 11.19 3.06
N ARG A 149 43.78 9.89 2.91
CA ARG A 149 44.86 9.33 2.07
C ARG A 149 44.42 8.97 0.65
N SER A 150 43.16 9.22 0.31
CA SER A 150 42.58 8.84 -0.98
C SER A 150 42.59 7.33 -1.24
N LYS A 151 42.57 6.52 -0.17
CA LYS A 151 42.43 5.07 -0.24
C LYS A 151 40.96 4.69 -0.11
N TRP A 152 40.22 4.84 -1.20
CA TRP A 152 38.76 4.75 -1.20
C TRP A 152 38.22 3.36 -0.82
N VAL A 153 38.88 2.28 -1.21
CA VAL A 153 38.45 0.90 -0.88
C VAL A 153 38.56 0.62 0.63
N GLU A 154 39.70 1.00 1.24
CA GLU A 154 39.91 0.88 2.70
C GLU A 154 38.89 1.75 3.47
N ALA A 155 38.61 2.96 2.97
CA ALA A 155 37.65 3.88 3.58
C ALA A 155 36.22 3.34 3.50
N ALA A 156 35.78 2.89 2.32
CA ALA A 156 34.47 2.31 2.09
C ALA A 156 34.24 1.09 3.00
N PHE A 157 35.23 0.20 3.12
CA PHE A 157 35.16 -0.92 4.06
C PHE A 157 34.97 -0.44 5.51
N ALA A 158 35.83 0.44 6.01
CA ALA A 158 35.78 0.86 7.41
C ALA A 158 34.47 1.61 7.75
N PHE A 159 34.01 2.51 6.87
CA PHE A 159 32.72 3.19 7.06
C PHE A 159 31.52 2.24 6.91
N SER A 160 31.60 1.24 6.02
CA SER A 160 30.53 0.25 5.88
C SER A 160 30.37 -0.61 7.13
N VAL A 161 31.48 -0.99 7.78
CA VAL A 161 31.47 -1.67 9.08
C VAL A 161 30.85 -0.77 10.15
N ALA A 162 31.23 0.51 10.21
CA ALA A 162 30.62 1.47 11.13
C ALA A 162 29.10 1.57 10.94
N ARG A 163 28.64 1.71 9.68
CA ARG A 163 27.21 1.85 9.33
C ARG A 163 26.41 0.60 9.70
N CYS A 164 26.86 -0.60 9.31
CA CYS A 164 26.17 -1.85 9.62
C CYS A 164 26.09 -2.10 11.13
N SER A 165 27.17 -1.82 11.87
CA SER A 165 27.18 -1.95 13.33
C SER A 165 26.29 -0.92 14.03
N LEU A 166 26.24 0.33 13.54
CA LEU A 166 25.31 1.35 14.06
C LEU A 166 23.85 1.02 13.72
N GLN A 167 23.58 0.44 12.55
CA GLN A 167 22.24 -0.02 12.17
C GLN A 167 21.75 -1.11 13.14
N TYR A 168 22.60 -2.07 13.50
CA TYR A 168 22.29 -3.05 14.53
C TYR A 168 21.99 -2.40 15.89
N LEU A 169 22.78 -1.40 16.31
CA LEU A 169 22.52 -0.66 17.56
C LEU A 169 21.21 0.14 17.52
N SER A 170 20.84 0.69 16.36
CA SER A 170 19.58 1.43 16.18
C SER A 170 18.34 0.55 16.36
N GLN A 171 18.41 -0.73 15.99
CA GLN A 171 17.33 -1.69 16.16
C GLN A 171 17.20 -2.21 17.59
N THR A 172 18.29 -2.20 18.34
CA THR A 172 18.37 -2.78 19.70
C THR A 172 18.26 -1.76 20.83
N GLY A 173 18.56 -0.47 20.58
CA GLY A 173 18.62 0.57 21.61
C GLY A 173 17.89 1.88 21.26
N THR A 174 18.35 2.99 21.84
CA THR A 174 17.83 4.35 21.57
C THR A 174 18.11 4.75 20.11
N SER A 175 17.16 4.50 19.23
CA SER A 175 17.25 4.68 17.78
C SER A 175 17.82 6.05 17.38
N ASP A 176 17.33 7.13 18.00
CA ASP A 176 17.56 8.51 17.54
C ASP A 176 19.04 8.96 17.55
N LEU A 177 19.83 8.55 18.53
CA LEU A 177 21.26 8.92 18.57
C LEU A 177 22.05 8.20 17.49
N TYR A 178 21.76 6.91 17.27
CA TYR A 178 22.49 6.11 16.29
C TYR A 178 22.12 6.51 14.87
N THR A 179 20.85 6.83 14.59
CA THR A 179 20.43 7.36 13.28
C THR A 179 21.06 8.71 12.98
N GLN A 180 21.14 9.62 13.97
CA GLN A 180 21.86 10.89 13.80
C GLN A 180 23.35 10.72 13.52
N ILE A 181 24.02 9.75 14.17
CA ILE A 181 25.43 9.45 13.89
C ILE A 181 25.61 8.93 12.46
N ILE A 182 24.71 8.02 12.04
CA ILE A 182 24.70 7.46 10.70
C ILE A 182 24.56 8.57 9.65
N GLU A 183 23.52 9.39 9.75
CA GLU A 183 23.21 10.44 8.77
C GLU A 183 24.25 11.55 8.76
N GLY A 184 24.70 11.99 9.94
CA GLY A 184 25.60 13.14 10.09
C GLY A 184 27.06 12.86 9.75
N TYR A 185 27.59 11.69 10.13
CA TYR A 185 29.03 11.41 10.04
C TYR A 185 29.40 10.30 9.07
N VAL A 186 28.59 9.24 8.96
CA VAL A 186 28.96 8.05 8.19
C VAL A 186 28.46 8.14 6.75
N ASP A 187 27.22 8.57 6.55
CA ASP A 187 26.55 8.55 5.25
C ASP A 187 27.09 9.59 4.27
N SER A 188 27.43 10.79 4.76
CA SER A 188 28.05 11.82 3.93
C SER A 188 29.39 11.34 3.36
N GLU A 189 30.21 10.68 4.18
CA GLU A 189 31.51 10.14 3.79
C GLU A 189 31.38 8.90 2.89
N LEU A 190 30.40 8.02 3.15
CA LEU A 190 30.10 6.87 2.29
C LEU A 190 29.61 7.29 0.91
N LYS A 191 28.75 8.31 0.82
CA LYS A 191 28.29 8.84 -0.47
C LYS A 191 29.46 9.33 -1.32
N LEU A 192 30.42 10.01 -0.70
CA LEU A 192 31.65 10.41 -1.39
C LEU A 192 32.51 9.22 -1.81
N CYS A 193 32.62 8.18 -0.97
CA CYS A 193 33.35 6.96 -1.33
C CYS A 193 32.71 6.23 -2.52
N ALA A 194 31.39 6.09 -2.52
CA ALA A 194 30.63 5.47 -3.60
C ALA A 194 30.75 6.26 -4.91
N LEU A 195 30.68 7.60 -4.84
CA LEU A 195 30.93 8.46 -6.00
C LEU A 195 32.34 8.25 -6.58
N LYS A 196 33.36 8.02 -5.75
CA LYS A 196 34.73 7.79 -6.22
C LYS A 196 35.00 6.37 -6.73
N LEU A 197 34.27 5.37 -6.24
CA LEU A 197 34.49 3.96 -6.60
C LEU A 197 33.60 3.49 -7.75
N GLU A 198 32.32 3.87 -7.73
CA GLU A 198 31.29 3.38 -8.65
C GLU A 198 30.80 4.48 -9.60
N ASN A 199 31.27 5.72 -9.45
CA ASN A 199 30.79 6.91 -10.17
C ASN A 199 29.27 7.14 -10.03
N ASP A 200 28.67 6.55 -9.01
CA ASP A 200 27.25 6.70 -8.71
C ASP A 200 27.02 8.01 -7.93
N ARG A 201 26.16 8.88 -8.47
CA ARG A 201 25.79 10.15 -7.82
C ARG A 201 24.77 9.95 -6.70
N ASN A 202 23.92 8.93 -6.83
CA ASN A 202 22.84 8.60 -5.89
C ASN A 202 22.93 7.12 -5.45
N PRO A 203 24.00 6.74 -4.74
CA PRO A 203 24.21 5.37 -4.33
C PRO A 203 23.24 4.94 -3.24
N ASP A 204 22.78 3.70 -3.32
CA ASP A 204 22.11 3.03 -2.21
C ASP A 204 23.12 2.72 -1.11
N LEU A 205 23.21 3.62 -0.13
CA LEU A 205 24.15 3.51 0.98
C LEU A 205 23.92 2.28 1.85
N LEU A 206 22.69 1.73 1.90
CA LEU A 206 22.41 0.50 2.64
C LEU A 206 22.99 -0.72 1.91
N GLN A 207 22.74 -0.83 0.61
CA GLN A 207 23.32 -1.94 -0.17
C GLN A 207 24.84 -1.81 -0.25
N PHE A 208 25.34 -0.59 -0.52
CA PHE A 208 26.76 -0.30 -0.59
C PHE A 208 27.49 -0.66 0.71
N SER A 209 26.91 -0.36 1.87
CA SER A 209 27.53 -0.77 3.13
C SER A 209 27.53 -2.30 3.31
N LYS A 210 26.44 -2.98 2.97
CA LYS A 210 26.37 -4.44 3.09
C LYS A 210 27.35 -5.16 2.16
N THR A 211 27.51 -4.69 0.92
CA THR A 211 28.45 -5.29 -0.04
C THR A 211 29.89 -5.10 0.43
N TYR A 212 30.31 -3.87 0.75
CA TYR A 212 31.70 -3.61 1.15
C TYR A 212 32.04 -4.26 2.50
N ALA A 213 31.11 -4.29 3.45
CA ALA A 213 31.33 -4.96 4.74
C ALA A 213 31.52 -6.48 4.59
N THR A 214 30.91 -7.11 3.58
CA THR A 214 30.92 -8.58 3.43
C THR A 214 31.98 -9.07 2.44
N THR A 215 32.30 -8.28 1.40
CA THR A 215 33.13 -8.73 0.27
C THR A 215 34.63 -8.52 0.49
N LYS A 216 35.06 -7.50 1.24
CA LYS A 216 36.48 -7.09 1.30
C LYS A 216 36.98 -6.91 2.73
N ASP A 217 37.56 -7.94 3.34
CA ASP A 217 38.23 -7.80 4.65
C ASP A 217 39.61 -7.14 4.50
N THR A 218 39.60 -5.82 4.36
CA THR A 218 40.84 -5.05 4.14
C THR A 218 41.56 -4.72 5.46
N ILE A 219 40.83 -4.72 6.58
CA ILE A 219 41.35 -4.35 7.90
C ILE A 219 40.96 -5.44 8.91
N PRO A 220 41.87 -6.42 9.17
CA PRO A 220 41.53 -7.68 9.84
C PRO A 220 40.96 -7.56 11.26
N TYR A 221 41.25 -6.48 11.99
CA TYR A 221 40.74 -6.33 13.35
C TYR A 221 39.30 -5.77 13.40
N LEU A 222 38.82 -5.16 12.30
CA LEU A 222 37.44 -4.68 12.18
C LEU A 222 36.47 -5.81 11.84
N SER A 223 36.96 -6.93 11.29
CA SER A 223 36.17 -8.14 11.04
C SER A 223 35.49 -8.68 12.31
N LYS A 224 36.06 -8.42 13.49
CA LYS A 224 35.44 -8.73 14.79
C LYS A 224 34.07 -8.07 14.95
N ALA A 225 33.90 -6.83 14.50
CA ALA A 225 32.61 -6.13 14.57
C ALA A 225 31.57 -6.80 13.67
N ILE A 226 31.98 -7.20 12.46
CA ILE A 226 31.11 -7.93 11.53
C ILE A 226 30.70 -9.27 12.13
N ASN A 227 31.63 -10.00 12.75
CA ASN A 227 31.32 -11.31 13.37
C ASN A 227 30.32 -11.19 14.54
N ILE A 228 30.43 -10.13 15.35
CA ILE A 228 29.46 -9.84 16.42
C ILE A 228 28.08 -9.52 15.84
N VAL A 229 28.01 -8.77 14.74
CA VAL A 229 26.73 -8.49 14.08
C VAL A 229 26.17 -9.76 13.44
N LYS A 230 26.99 -10.57 12.75
CA LYS A 230 26.58 -11.84 12.14
C LYS A 230 26.00 -12.84 13.14
N SER A 231 26.57 -12.93 14.35
CA SER A 231 26.10 -13.89 15.35
C SER A 231 24.77 -13.49 15.98
N LYS A 232 24.41 -12.20 15.95
CA LYS A 232 23.18 -11.69 16.56
C LYS A 232 22.06 -11.44 15.55
N ASP A 233 22.40 -10.91 14.37
CA ASP A 233 21.44 -10.65 13.31
C ASP A 233 22.12 -10.74 11.92
N GLU A 234 21.87 -11.86 11.24
CA GLU A 234 22.43 -12.15 9.93
C GLU A 234 21.78 -11.29 8.81
N ASP A 235 20.53 -10.85 9.00
CA ASP A 235 19.74 -10.18 7.96
C ASP A 235 20.18 -8.73 7.73
N ILE A 236 20.81 -8.11 8.72
CA ILE A 236 21.44 -6.79 8.58
C ILE A 236 22.58 -6.84 7.55
N LEU A 237 23.29 -7.95 7.44
CA LEU A 237 24.47 -8.08 6.58
C LEU A 237 24.18 -8.69 5.21
N LYS A 238 23.01 -9.33 5.02
CA LYS A 238 22.61 -9.88 3.71
C LYS A 238 22.34 -8.73 2.72
N PRO A 239 23.15 -8.59 1.64
CA PRO A 239 22.87 -7.61 0.62
C PRO A 239 21.56 -7.97 -0.06
N ILE A 240 20.65 -7.00 -0.21
CA ILE A 240 19.44 -7.16 -1.01
C ILE A 240 19.91 -7.21 -2.46
N SER A 241 19.66 -8.33 -3.14
CA SER A 241 20.02 -8.48 -4.56
C SER A 241 19.26 -7.43 -5.39
N LYS A 242 19.96 -6.65 -6.24
CA LYS A 242 19.33 -5.68 -7.16
C LYS A 242 18.24 -6.33 -8.03
N THR A 243 18.39 -7.62 -8.34
CA THR A 243 17.45 -8.43 -9.12
C THR A 243 16.05 -8.58 -8.52
N THR A 244 15.82 -8.17 -7.25
CA THR A 244 14.46 -8.16 -6.68
C THR A 244 13.75 -6.82 -6.80
N LEU A 245 14.44 -5.74 -7.19
CA LEU A 245 13.86 -4.40 -7.25
C LEU A 245 13.24 -4.13 -8.63
N VAL A 246 12.17 -3.35 -8.65
CA VAL A 246 11.54 -2.88 -9.89
C VAL A 246 12.44 -1.81 -10.53
N ASP A 247 13.14 -2.18 -11.60
CA ASP A 247 14.01 -1.27 -12.36
C ASP A 247 13.22 -0.32 -13.28
N SER A 248 12.09 -0.79 -13.81
CA SER A 248 11.19 0.00 -14.65
C SER A 248 9.75 -0.40 -14.42
N VAL A 249 8.85 0.58 -14.55
CA VAL A 249 7.40 0.38 -14.49
C VAL A 249 6.86 0.48 -15.91
N SER A 250 6.09 -0.53 -16.32
CA SER A 250 5.33 -0.48 -17.57
C SER A 250 3.88 -0.10 -17.28
N TRP A 251 3.41 0.95 -17.96
CA TRP A 251 2.04 1.43 -17.88
C TRP A 251 1.51 1.77 -19.27
N PHE A 252 0.52 1.00 -19.75
CA PHE A 252 -0.14 1.16 -21.06
C PHE A 252 0.80 1.47 -22.25
N GLY A 253 1.85 0.67 -22.40
CA GLY A 253 2.82 0.81 -23.50
C GLY A 253 3.92 1.84 -23.26
N PHE A 254 3.82 2.65 -22.20
CA PHE A 254 4.90 3.48 -21.71
C PHE A 254 5.76 2.67 -20.72
N SER A 255 7.06 2.84 -20.79
CA SER A 255 8.00 2.24 -19.84
C SER A 255 8.82 3.36 -19.23
N ALA A 256 8.68 3.54 -17.92
CA ALA A 256 9.39 4.56 -17.16
C ALA A 256 10.43 3.90 -16.25
N PRO A 257 11.73 4.23 -16.39
CA PRO A 257 12.78 3.73 -15.50
C PRO A 257 12.67 4.36 -14.12
N VAL A 258 12.69 3.55 -13.07
CA VAL A 258 12.64 4.03 -11.68
C VAL A 258 14.07 4.33 -11.22
N LYS A 259 14.49 5.58 -11.35
CA LYS A 259 15.84 6.05 -10.93
C LYS A 259 16.00 6.08 -9.40
N ASP A 260 14.92 6.41 -8.70
CA ASP A 260 14.93 6.54 -7.24
C ASP A 260 14.85 5.16 -6.58
N LEU A 261 15.93 4.73 -5.94
CA LEU A 261 16.05 3.39 -5.35
C LEU A 261 15.08 3.18 -4.17
N ASP A 262 14.81 4.22 -3.39
CA ASP A 262 13.84 4.15 -2.30
C ASP A 262 12.41 4.01 -2.82
N LEU A 263 12.10 4.66 -3.95
CA LEU A 263 10.83 4.47 -4.64
C LEU A 263 10.71 3.05 -5.23
N ALA A 264 11.76 2.56 -5.88
CA ALA A 264 11.81 1.19 -6.41
C ALA A 264 11.55 0.15 -5.30
N ARG A 265 12.16 0.34 -4.12
CA ARG A 265 11.92 -0.50 -2.94
C ARG A 265 10.48 -0.40 -2.43
N ALA A 266 9.92 0.80 -2.35
CA ALA A 266 8.56 1.02 -1.88
C ALA A 266 7.54 0.31 -2.81
N ILE A 267 7.70 0.47 -4.13
CA ILE A 267 6.86 -0.20 -5.14
C ILE A 267 7.02 -1.73 -5.04
N THR A 268 8.25 -2.24 -4.96
CA THR A 268 8.52 -3.68 -4.85
C THR A 268 7.86 -4.29 -3.60
N LYS A 269 7.96 -3.61 -2.44
CA LYS A 269 7.29 -4.04 -1.20
C LYS A 269 5.77 -4.05 -1.36
N ALA A 270 5.22 -3.01 -1.98
CA ALA A 270 3.78 -2.88 -2.19
C ALA A 270 3.24 -3.98 -3.13
N GLN A 271 3.93 -4.26 -4.24
CA GLN A 271 3.58 -5.34 -5.18
C GLN A 271 3.64 -6.73 -4.53
N ASN A 272 4.66 -7.00 -3.72
CA ASN A 272 4.79 -8.28 -3.03
C ASN A 272 3.67 -8.48 -1.99
N GLU A 273 3.30 -7.42 -1.27
CA GLU A 273 2.20 -7.49 -0.31
C GLU A 273 0.84 -7.59 -1.00
N GLU A 274 0.65 -6.92 -2.14
CA GLU A 274 -0.59 -7.00 -2.93
C GLU A 274 -0.93 -8.45 -3.34
N LYS A 275 0.09 -9.27 -3.64
CA LYS A 275 -0.08 -10.71 -3.92
C LYS A 275 -0.55 -11.52 -2.71
N ASN A 276 -0.30 -11.03 -1.49
CA ASN A 276 -0.65 -11.69 -0.24
C ASN A 276 -2.03 -11.25 0.30
N VAL A 277 -2.71 -10.31 -0.38
CA VAL A 277 -4.02 -9.79 0.06
C VAL A 277 -5.09 -10.88 -0.06
N VAL A 278 -5.89 -11.03 1.01
CA VAL A 278 -6.99 -12.00 1.06
C VAL A 278 -8.29 -11.26 0.80
N GLU A 279 -8.88 -11.47 -0.39
CA GLU A 279 -10.10 -10.80 -0.85
C GLU A 279 -11.28 -10.88 0.13
N ALA A 280 -11.37 -11.96 0.91
CA ALA A 280 -12.45 -12.16 1.87
C ALA A 280 -12.33 -11.31 3.15
N ASP A 281 -11.13 -10.81 3.48
CA ASP A 281 -10.88 -10.02 4.69
C ASP A 281 -10.51 -8.57 4.35
N PRO A 282 -11.40 -7.60 4.61
CA PRO A 282 -11.13 -6.18 4.40
C PRO A 282 -9.90 -5.65 5.14
N THR A 283 -9.50 -6.26 6.26
CA THR A 283 -8.36 -5.79 7.05
C THR A 283 -7.01 -6.14 6.40
N SER A 284 -6.98 -7.19 5.57
CA SER A 284 -5.76 -7.60 4.85
C SER A 284 -5.29 -6.56 3.83
N PHE A 285 -6.20 -5.71 3.34
CA PHE A 285 -5.89 -4.61 2.42
C PHE A 285 -5.15 -3.46 3.07
N ASP A 286 -5.32 -3.22 4.37
CA ASP A 286 -4.82 -2.01 5.04
C ASP A 286 -3.28 -1.94 4.96
N LYS A 287 -2.59 -3.07 5.08
CA LYS A 287 -1.12 -3.13 4.99
C LYS A 287 -0.62 -2.82 3.58
N SER A 288 -1.22 -3.41 2.54
CA SER A 288 -0.86 -3.13 1.15
C SER A 288 -1.18 -1.68 0.76
N PHE A 289 -2.33 -1.15 1.21
CA PHE A 289 -2.74 0.23 0.98
C PHE A 289 -1.76 1.24 1.61
N LEU A 290 -1.29 0.99 2.84
CA LEU A 290 -0.27 1.81 3.49
C LEU A 290 1.04 1.82 2.69
N LEU A 291 1.52 0.65 2.24
CA LEU A 291 2.75 0.55 1.45
C LEU A 291 2.66 1.32 0.12
N TRP A 292 1.52 1.24 -0.57
CA TRP A 292 1.30 2.05 -1.77
C TRP A 292 1.18 3.55 -1.45
N THR A 293 0.61 3.92 -0.29
CA THR A 293 0.54 5.32 0.17
C THR A 293 1.94 5.87 0.45
N ASP A 294 2.81 5.09 1.08
CA ASP A 294 4.21 5.44 1.33
C ASP A 294 4.99 5.61 0.02
N ALA A 295 4.75 4.74 -0.97
CA ALA A 295 5.32 4.88 -2.31
C ALA A 295 4.87 6.18 -3.00
N SER A 296 3.57 6.51 -2.94
CA SER A 296 3.03 7.76 -3.50
C SER A 296 3.60 9.00 -2.80
N ASN A 297 3.75 8.99 -1.48
CA ASN A 297 4.34 10.10 -0.73
C ASN A 297 5.83 10.29 -1.05
N SER A 298 6.56 9.18 -1.20
CA SER A 298 7.97 9.20 -1.61
C SER A 298 8.12 9.81 -3.01
N HIS A 299 7.29 9.38 -3.97
CA HIS A 299 7.29 9.91 -5.33
C HIS A 299 6.87 11.39 -5.39
N LYS A 300 5.82 11.80 -4.64
CA LYS A 300 5.39 13.20 -4.52
C LYS A 300 6.47 14.11 -3.94
N SER A 301 7.30 13.57 -3.04
CA SER A 301 8.43 14.31 -2.47
C SER A 301 9.53 14.52 -3.50
N SER A 302 9.80 13.52 -4.35
CA SER A 302 10.72 13.63 -5.49
C SER A 302 10.25 14.65 -6.54
N LEU A 303 8.93 14.70 -6.82
CA LEU A 303 8.35 15.64 -7.79
C LEU A 303 8.45 17.12 -7.36
N LYS A 304 8.44 17.41 -6.05
CA LYS A 304 8.58 18.78 -5.51
C LYS A 304 10.02 19.32 -5.61
N GLY A 305 10.99 18.45 -5.89
CA GLY A 305 12.42 18.74 -5.79
C GLY A 305 13.07 19.46 -6.98
N GLY A 306 12.36 19.75 -8.08
CA GLY A 306 12.90 20.55 -9.16
C GLY A 306 12.14 20.42 -10.48
N ILE A 307 11.74 21.58 -11.03
CA ILE A 307 11.13 21.76 -12.36
C ILE A 307 12.22 21.92 -13.45
N ASP A 308 13.48 21.62 -13.12
CA ASP A 308 14.65 21.79 -14.01
C ASP A 308 15.09 20.49 -14.72
N SER A 309 14.31 19.40 -14.64
CA SER A 309 14.62 18.17 -15.40
C SER A 309 14.04 18.19 -16.81
N ASP A 310 14.76 17.59 -17.76
CA ASP A 310 14.35 17.37 -19.16
C ASP A 310 12.90 16.86 -19.25
N ASP A 311 12.16 17.26 -20.29
CA ASP A 311 10.74 16.92 -20.48
C ASP A 311 10.47 15.41 -20.36
N ASP A 312 11.42 14.57 -20.82
CA ASP A 312 11.35 13.11 -20.76
C ASP A 312 11.37 12.59 -19.31
N GLU A 313 12.21 13.15 -18.42
CA GLU A 313 12.25 12.74 -17.00
C GLU A 313 10.97 13.13 -16.26
N ASN A 314 10.34 14.22 -16.67
CA ASN A 314 9.05 14.64 -16.12
C ASN A 314 7.94 13.68 -16.58
N GLN A 315 7.94 13.29 -17.86
CA GLN A 315 7.00 12.28 -18.37
C GLN A 315 7.15 10.96 -17.62
N ASP A 316 8.37 10.46 -17.42
CA ASP A 316 8.65 9.25 -16.66
C ASP A 316 8.06 9.32 -15.24
N LYS A 317 8.24 10.44 -14.53
CA LYS A 317 7.66 10.67 -13.21
C LYS A 317 6.12 10.63 -13.26
N TYR A 318 5.49 11.27 -14.25
CA TYR A 318 4.02 11.22 -14.38
C TYR A 318 3.52 9.80 -14.65
N VAL A 319 4.21 9.04 -15.50
CA VAL A 319 3.88 7.63 -15.76
C VAL A 319 3.96 6.80 -14.46
N ILE A 320 5.03 6.95 -13.68
CA ILE A 320 5.18 6.27 -12.39
C ILE A 320 4.08 6.69 -11.40
N MET A 321 3.69 7.97 -11.37
CA MET A 321 2.59 8.42 -10.52
C MET A 321 1.27 7.76 -10.92
N THR A 322 0.93 7.76 -12.21
CA THR A 322 -0.32 7.15 -12.70
C THR A 322 -0.40 5.67 -12.40
N TYR A 323 0.73 4.96 -12.48
CA TYR A 323 0.83 3.56 -12.11
C TYR A 323 0.54 3.34 -10.62
N ILE A 324 1.18 4.12 -9.74
CA ILE A 324 0.96 4.04 -8.29
C ILE A 324 -0.50 4.35 -7.94
N ASP A 325 -1.05 5.43 -8.50
CA ASP A 325 -2.41 5.88 -8.23
C ASP A 325 -3.44 4.86 -8.75
N TYR A 326 -3.19 4.21 -9.89
CA TYR A 326 -4.02 3.12 -10.38
C TYR A 326 -4.09 1.94 -9.39
N HIS A 327 -2.94 1.46 -8.91
CA HIS A 327 -2.91 0.34 -7.96
C HIS A 327 -3.59 0.72 -6.63
N GLN A 328 -3.42 1.95 -6.16
CA GLN A 328 -4.13 2.45 -4.97
C GLN A 328 -5.65 2.47 -5.14
N LEU A 329 -6.14 2.98 -6.28
CA LEU A 329 -7.57 3.04 -6.58
C LEU A 329 -8.16 1.65 -6.77
N LEU A 330 -7.45 0.75 -7.44
CA LEU A 330 -7.86 -0.64 -7.61
C LEU A 330 -7.98 -1.37 -6.26
N LEU A 331 -7.00 -1.20 -5.37
CA LEU A 331 -7.05 -1.75 -4.01
C LEU A 331 -8.22 -1.18 -3.20
N ARG A 332 -8.51 0.13 -3.33
CA ARG A 332 -9.66 0.76 -2.70
C ARG A 332 -10.98 0.14 -3.18
N ILE A 333 -11.11 -0.08 -4.49
CA ILE A 333 -12.28 -0.72 -5.09
C ILE A 333 -12.45 -2.14 -4.56
N ARG A 334 -11.39 -2.97 -4.60
CA ARG A 334 -11.39 -4.36 -4.10
C ARG A 334 -11.77 -4.43 -2.62
N ARG A 335 -11.18 -3.56 -1.79
CA ARG A 335 -11.52 -3.44 -0.36
C ARG A 335 -12.99 -3.09 -0.14
N ASN A 336 -13.54 -2.13 -0.89
CA ASN A 336 -14.94 -1.73 -0.76
C ASN A 336 -15.91 -2.83 -1.21
N ILE A 337 -15.55 -3.60 -2.25
CA ILE A 337 -16.31 -4.79 -2.67
C ILE A 337 -16.28 -5.87 -1.57
N SER A 338 -15.12 -6.11 -0.96
CA SER A 338 -14.99 -7.04 0.18
C SER A 338 -15.85 -6.61 1.37
N LEU A 339 -15.85 -5.31 1.71
CA LEU A 339 -16.74 -4.74 2.73
C LEU A 339 -18.22 -4.95 2.38
N LEU A 340 -18.59 -4.74 1.12
CA LEU A 340 -19.94 -4.95 0.63
C LEU A 340 -20.39 -6.42 0.79
N ASN A 341 -19.50 -7.36 0.45
CA ASN A 341 -19.73 -8.79 0.62
C ASN A 341 -19.93 -9.14 2.10
N ARG A 342 -19.12 -8.57 3.00
CA ARG A 342 -19.26 -8.76 4.45
C ARG A 342 -20.58 -8.20 4.99
N VAL A 343 -20.99 -7.02 4.53
CA VAL A 343 -22.26 -6.37 4.91
C VAL A 343 -23.45 -7.21 4.43
N ASN A 344 -23.45 -7.67 3.18
CA ASN A 344 -24.51 -8.56 2.65
C ASN A 344 -24.52 -9.94 3.35
N ALA A 345 -23.35 -10.52 3.66
CA ALA A 345 -23.26 -11.80 4.35
C ALA A 345 -23.82 -11.77 5.78
N LYS A 346 -23.65 -10.65 6.51
CA LYS A 346 -24.26 -10.47 7.85
C LYS A 346 -25.79 -10.55 7.79
N LEU A 347 -26.39 -10.03 6.72
CA LEU A 347 -27.83 -10.10 6.50
C LEU A 347 -28.27 -11.54 6.23
N ASN A 348 -27.58 -12.22 5.31
CA ASN A 348 -27.93 -13.57 4.84
C ASN A 348 -27.78 -14.65 5.93
N LYS A 349 -26.98 -14.42 6.97
CA LYS A 349 -26.84 -15.33 8.13
C LYS A 349 -28.09 -15.37 9.02
N LYS A 350 -28.96 -14.36 8.98
CA LYS A 350 -30.19 -14.32 9.78
C LYS A 350 -31.31 -15.01 9.02
N LYS A 351 -31.87 -16.10 9.59
CA LYS A 351 -33.01 -16.84 8.99
C LYS A 351 -34.25 -15.97 8.79
N THR A 352 -34.45 -14.98 9.65
CA THR A 352 -35.50 -13.96 9.53
C THR A 352 -34.87 -12.58 9.64
N VAL A 353 -35.07 -11.75 8.63
CA VAL A 353 -34.53 -10.39 8.55
C VAL A 353 -35.66 -9.42 8.86
N SER A 354 -35.52 -8.63 9.93
CA SER A 354 -36.50 -7.58 10.23
C SER A 354 -36.42 -6.46 9.19
N LYS A 355 -37.55 -5.78 8.95
CA LYS A 355 -37.62 -4.62 8.04
C LYS A 355 -36.57 -3.56 8.38
N ALA A 356 -36.39 -3.25 9.68
CA ALA A 356 -35.38 -2.31 10.13
C ALA A 356 -33.95 -2.74 9.79
N ALA A 357 -33.60 -4.01 10.02
CA ALA A 357 -32.27 -4.54 9.71
C ALA A 357 -31.97 -4.54 8.21
N PHE A 358 -32.98 -4.80 7.37
CA PHE A 358 -32.82 -4.70 5.90
C PHE A 358 -32.56 -3.25 5.47
N LEU A 359 -33.29 -2.28 6.02
CA LEU A 359 -33.14 -0.87 5.66
C LEU A 359 -31.79 -0.30 6.11
N GLU A 360 -31.31 -0.69 7.29
CA GLU A 360 -29.97 -0.32 7.78
C GLU A 360 -28.87 -0.89 6.88
N ASN A 361 -28.97 -2.17 6.54
CA ASN A 361 -28.06 -2.83 5.59
C ASN A 361 -28.08 -2.15 4.21
N ALA A 362 -29.27 -1.84 3.68
CA ALA A 362 -29.40 -1.15 2.40
C ALA A 362 -28.73 0.23 2.43
N LYS A 363 -28.88 0.98 3.53
CA LYS A 363 -28.21 2.28 3.72
C LYS A 363 -26.69 2.15 3.73
N GLU A 364 -26.14 1.14 4.41
CA GLU A 364 -24.69 0.85 4.40
C GLU A 364 -24.20 0.46 2.99
N CYS A 365 -24.92 -0.44 2.30
CA CYS A 365 -24.57 -0.83 0.93
C CYS A 365 -24.59 0.35 -0.04
N ILE A 366 -25.58 1.25 0.06
CA ILE A 366 -25.69 2.42 -0.83
C ILE A 366 -24.47 3.33 -0.69
N LYS A 367 -24.00 3.57 0.55
CA LYS A 367 -22.78 4.36 0.78
C LYS A 367 -21.56 3.71 0.15
N LEU A 368 -21.37 2.40 0.35
CA LEU A 368 -20.27 1.67 -0.24
C LEU A 368 -20.32 1.66 -1.78
N TYR A 369 -21.52 1.56 -2.38
CA TYR A 369 -21.66 1.70 -3.83
C TYR A 369 -21.28 3.09 -4.31
N ASP A 370 -21.64 4.15 -3.58
CA ASP A 370 -21.21 5.51 -3.93
C ASP A 370 -19.69 5.67 -3.86
N ASP A 371 -19.05 5.11 -2.85
CA ASP A 371 -17.58 5.11 -2.72
C ASP A 371 -16.91 4.34 -3.88
N VAL A 372 -17.47 3.19 -4.28
CA VAL A 372 -16.99 2.40 -5.44
C VAL A 372 -17.17 3.18 -6.74
N ILE A 373 -18.34 3.80 -6.97
CA ILE A 373 -18.62 4.61 -8.16
C ILE A 373 -17.66 5.82 -8.23
N SER A 374 -17.40 6.49 -7.10
CA SER A 374 -16.43 7.58 -7.04
C SER A 374 -15.03 7.09 -7.40
N SER A 375 -14.61 5.94 -6.84
CA SER A 375 -13.29 5.37 -7.12
C SER A 375 -13.13 4.98 -8.60
N PHE A 376 -14.18 4.46 -9.25
CA PHE A 376 -14.16 4.20 -10.70
C PHE A 376 -14.11 5.48 -11.54
N LYS A 377 -14.73 6.57 -11.10
CA LYS A 377 -14.59 7.88 -11.77
C LYS A 377 -13.17 8.42 -11.65
N GLU A 378 -12.59 8.38 -10.45
CA GLU A 378 -11.17 8.72 -10.23
C GLU A 378 -10.26 7.88 -11.13
N LEU A 379 -10.58 6.60 -11.33
CA LEU A 379 -9.83 5.68 -12.18
C LEU A 379 -9.92 6.02 -13.68
N THR A 380 -11.10 6.44 -14.17
CA THR A 380 -11.29 6.84 -15.58
C THR A 380 -10.69 8.21 -15.91
N GLU A 381 -10.52 9.07 -14.90
CA GLU A 381 -9.88 10.38 -15.03
C GLU A 381 -8.34 10.31 -15.01
N LEU A 382 -7.74 9.16 -14.67
CA LEU A 382 -6.29 9.00 -14.70
C LEU A 382 -5.72 9.21 -16.12
N SER A 383 -4.65 10.00 -16.21
CA SER A 383 -3.93 10.21 -17.46
C SER A 383 -3.41 8.89 -18.02
N GLY A 384 -3.64 8.68 -19.32
CA GLY A 384 -3.26 7.45 -20.03
C GLY A 384 -4.38 6.42 -20.14
N VAL A 385 -5.35 6.38 -19.21
CA VAL A 385 -6.47 5.41 -19.26
C VAL A 385 -7.38 5.67 -20.45
N ALA A 386 -7.64 6.94 -20.78
CA ALA A 386 -8.44 7.32 -21.95
C ALA A 386 -7.83 6.91 -23.31
N HIS A 387 -6.52 6.60 -23.36
CA HIS A 387 -5.88 6.16 -24.61
C HIS A 387 -6.16 4.69 -24.91
N ASN A 388 -6.51 3.89 -23.91
CA ASN A 388 -6.90 2.50 -24.10
C ASN A 388 -8.43 2.37 -24.11
N GLU A 389 -9.00 2.23 -25.31
CA GLU A 389 -10.45 2.14 -25.51
C GLU A 389 -11.07 0.89 -24.85
N SER A 390 -10.35 -0.24 -24.78
CA SER A 390 -10.86 -1.47 -24.17
C SER A 390 -10.99 -1.37 -22.66
N LEU A 391 -9.95 -0.83 -22.00
CA LEU A 391 -9.97 -0.59 -20.56
C LEU A 391 -11.01 0.48 -20.22
N TYR A 392 -10.98 1.62 -20.92
CA TYR A 392 -11.89 2.73 -20.65
C TYR A 392 -13.36 2.31 -20.77
N SER A 393 -13.69 1.56 -21.84
CA SER A 393 -15.05 1.04 -22.02
C SER A 393 -15.45 0.03 -20.93
N SER A 394 -14.50 -0.82 -20.49
CA SER A 394 -14.72 -1.79 -19.41
C SER A 394 -14.93 -1.08 -18.06
N LEU A 395 -14.17 -0.02 -17.76
CA LEU A 395 -14.32 0.78 -16.54
C LEU A 395 -15.66 1.54 -16.50
N LEU A 396 -16.07 2.13 -17.63
CA LEU A 396 -17.39 2.75 -17.75
C LEU A 396 -18.53 1.74 -17.55
N SER A 397 -18.36 0.53 -18.10
CA SER A 397 -19.33 -0.56 -17.95
C SER A 397 -19.44 -1.03 -16.49
N LEU A 398 -18.31 -1.14 -15.77
CA LEU A 398 -18.30 -1.43 -14.34
C LEU A 398 -18.92 -0.29 -13.51
N GLN A 399 -18.63 0.97 -13.85
CA GLN A 399 -19.24 2.12 -13.20
C GLN A 399 -20.78 2.12 -13.35
N ALA A 400 -21.27 1.84 -14.57
CA ALA A 400 -22.69 1.69 -14.85
C ALA A 400 -23.31 0.50 -14.08
N TYR A 401 -22.60 -0.62 -14.00
CA TYR A 401 -23.02 -1.80 -13.23
C TYR A 401 -23.20 -1.49 -11.73
N PHE A 402 -22.24 -0.84 -11.08
CA PHE A 402 -22.37 -0.46 -9.68
C PHE A 402 -23.45 0.62 -9.45
N SER A 403 -23.66 1.52 -10.41
CA SER A 403 -24.79 2.45 -10.42
C SER A 403 -26.14 1.71 -10.46
N ALA A 404 -26.27 0.69 -11.31
CA ALA A 404 -27.44 -0.16 -11.37
C ALA A 404 -27.65 -0.97 -10.08
N LEU A 405 -26.59 -1.52 -9.48
CA LEU A 405 -26.68 -2.20 -8.19
C LEU A 405 -27.18 -1.27 -7.07
N LYS A 406 -26.72 -0.01 -7.07
CA LYS A 406 -27.21 1.01 -6.14
C LYS A 406 -28.70 1.25 -6.32
N THR A 407 -29.17 1.54 -7.54
CA THR A 407 -30.60 1.78 -7.81
C THR A 407 -31.45 0.54 -7.50
N TYR A 408 -30.93 -0.65 -7.77
CA TYR A 408 -31.58 -1.93 -7.48
C TYR A 408 -31.75 -2.18 -5.98
N LYS A 409 -30.70 -2.00 -5.17
CA LYS A 409 -30.77 -2.16 -3.70
C LYS A 409 -31.74 -1.13 -3.10
N LEU A 410 -31.73 0.10 -3.64
CA LEU A 410 -32.63 1.17 -3.25
C LEU A 410 -34.08 0.83 -3.62
N ALA A 411 -34.36 0.27 -4.80
CA ALA A 411 -35.69 -0.22 -5.17
C ALA A 411 -36.19 -1.33 -4.22
N LYS A 412 -35.33 -2.31 -3.89
CA LYS A 412 -35.68 -3.35 -2.89
C LYS A 412 -36.06 -2.75 -1.53
N SER A 413 -35.44 -1.64 -1.11
CA SER A 413 -35.78 -0.96 0.14
C SER A 413 -37.18 -0.33 0.12
N TYR A 414 -37.59 0.24 -1.02
CA TYR A 414 -38.96 0.75 -1.23
C TYR A 414 -39.99 -0.39 -1.30
N LEU A 415 -39.62 -1.52 -1.91
CA LEU A 415 -40.45 -2.72 -1.93
C LEU A 415 -40.75 -3.25 -0.52
N VAL A 416 -39.72 -3.38 0.33
CA VAL A 416 -39.88 -3.78 1.74
C VAL A 416 -40.71 -2.74 2.52
N SER A 417 -40.75 -1.50 2.03
CA SER A 417 -41.55 -0.42 2.59
C SER A 417 -42.99 -0.35 2.05
N SER A 418 -43.41 -1.30 1.21
CA SER A 418 -44.73 -1.35 0.55
C SER A 418 -45.00 -0.15 -0.38
N LYS A 419 -43.95 0.55 -0.82
CA LYS A 419 -44.00 1.66 -1.77
C LYS A 419 -43.74 1.14 -3.18
N TYR A 420 -44.75 0.49 -3.74
CA TYR A 420 -44.59 -0.28 -4.98
C TYR A 420 -44.35 0.61 -6.20
N ILE A 421 -44.99 1.79 -6.29
CA ILE A 421 -44.89 2.71 -7.43
C ILE A 421 -43.47 3.27 -7.53
N GLU A 422 -42.93 3.74 -6.40
CA GLU A 422 -41.57 4.26 -6.33
C GLU A 422 -40.53 3.17 -6.59
N SER A 423 -40.76 1.96 -6.06
CA SER A 423 -39.93 0.80 -6.36
C SER A 423 -39.91 0.48 -7.86
N LEU A 424 -41.07 0.50 -8.53
CA LEU A 424 -41.18 0.25 -9.97
C LEU A 424 -40.41 1.30 -10.79
N ALA A 425 -40.56 2.58 -10.45
CA ALA A 425 -39.85 3.66 -11.14
C ALA A 425 -38.33 3.48 -11.07
N LEU A 426 -37.82 3.09 -9.90
CA LEU A 426 -36.40 2.83 -9.68
C LEU A 426 -35.91 1.56 -10.39
N LEU A 427 -36.75 0.52 -10.49
CA LEU A 427 -36.43 -0.69 -11.24
C LEU A 427 -36.42 -0.44 -12.73
N LYS A 428 -37.34 0.38 -13.25
CA LYS A 428 -37.31 0.81 -14.64
C LYS A 428 -35.97 1.47 -14.97
N LYS A 429 -35.55 2.44 -14.14
CA LYS A 429 -34.23 3.07 -14.27
C LYS A 429 -33.08 2.07 -14.18
N THR A 430 -33.19 1.05 -13.32
CA THR A 430 -32.17 0.01 -13.20
C THR A 430 -32.07 -0.81 -14.50
N VAL A 431 -33.19 -1.21 -15.09
CA VAL A 431 -33.22 -1.95 -16.35
C VAL A 431 -32.64 -1.12 -17.50
N GLU A 432 -33.01 0.16 -17.59
CA GLU A 432 -32.45 1.11 -18.58
C GLU A 432 -30.91 1.19 -18.47
N ILE A 433 -30.37 1.35 -17.26
CA ILE A 433 -28.91 1.40 -17.05
C ILE A 433 -28.25 0.07 -17.45
N VAL A 434 -28.86 -1.07 -17.11
CA VAL A 434 -28.29 -2.40 -17.40
C VAL A 434 -28.35 -2.76 -18.90
N GLU A 435 -29.26 -2.16 -19.66
CA GLU A 435 -29.28 -2.29 -21.12
C GLU A 435 -28.11 -1.57 -21.79
N GLU A 436 -27.64 -0.47 -21.21
CA GLU A 436 -26.49 0.30 -21.71
C GLU A 436 -25.13 -0.35 -21.41
N ILE A 437 -25.07 -1.35 -20.51
CA ILE A 437 -23.82 -2.01 -20.12
C ILE A 437 -23.30 -2.90 -21.26
N LYS A 438 -22.10 -2.60 -21.75
CA LYS A 438 -21.36 -3.41 -22.72
C LYS A 438 -20.66 -4.59 -22.03
N PRO A 439 -20.41 -5.71 -22.74
CA PRO A 439 -19.59 -6.79 -22.21
C PRO A 439 -18.19 -6.29 -21.89
N LEU A 440 -17.59 -6.79 -20.81
CA LEU A 440 -16.23 -6.42 -20.43
C LEU A 440 -15.25 -7.03 -21.42
N GLU A 441 -14.36 -6.20 -21.96
CA GLU A 441 -13.28 -6.64 -22.85
C GLU A 441 -12.05 -7.08 -22.06
N GLU A 442 -11.85 -6.52 -20.87
CA GLU A 442 -10.77 -6.87 -19.95
C GLU A 442 -11.27 -7.64 -18.73
N VAL A 443 -10.45 -8.60 -18.27
CA VAL A 443 -10.71 -9.38 -17.06
C VAL A 443 -9.99 -8.72 -15.90
N PHE A 444 -10.74 -8.38 -14.87
CA PHE A 444 -10.20 -7.80 -13.65
C PHE A 444 -10.08 -8.86 -12.56
N GLU A 445 -8.93 -8.92 -11.90
CA GLU A 445 -8.70 -9.80 -10.75
C GLU A 445 -9.26 -9.20 -9.44
N GLY A 446 -9.35 -10.01 -8.39
CA GLY A 446 -9.64 -9.52 -7.03
C GLY A 446 -11.11 -9.26 -6.72
N GLY A 447 -12.02 -10.11 -7.21
CA GLY A 447 -13.44 -10.04 -6.86
C GLY A 447 -14.22 -8.92 -7.55
N ILE A 448 -13.65 -8.30 -8.58
CA ILE A 448 -14.38 -7.40 -9.48
C ILE A 448 -15.35 -8.25 -10.34
N PRO A 449 -16.59 -7.76 -10.59
CA PRO A 449 -17.60 -8.55 -11.29
C PRO A 449 -17.21 -8.92 -12.72
N ASN A 450 -17.45 -10.19 -13.07
CA ASN A 450 -17.23 -10.71 -14.43
C ASN A 450 -18.45 -10.50 -15.34
N THR A 451 -18.27 -10.60 -16.66
CA THR A 451 -19.35 -10.49 -17.65
C THR A 451 -20.54 -11.42 -17.35
N GLN A 452 -20.27 -12.64 -16.88
CA GLN A 452 -21.31 -13.60 -16.48
C GLN A 452 -22.13 -13.12 -15.26
N GLU A 453 -21.51 -12.41 -14.32
CA GLU A 453 -22.21 -11.89 -13.14
C GLU A 453 -23.09 -10.70 -13.52
N ILE A 454 -22.63 -9.87 -14.45
CA ILE A 454 -23.40 -8.77 -15.04
C ILE A 454 -24.64 -9.32 -15.78
N GLU A 455 -24.50 -10.38 -16.57
CA GLU A 455 -25.61 -11.04 -17.26
C GLU A 455 -26.62 -11.67 -16.28
N LYS A 456 -26.13 -12.37 -15.25
CA LYS A 456 -26.99 -12.89 -14.17
C LYS A 456 -27.78 -11.76 -13.52
N PHE A 457 -27.10 -10.65 -13.17
CA PHE A 457 -27.74 -9.49 -12.57
C PHE A 457 -28.79 -8.84 -13.51
N LYS A 458 -28.54 -8.82 -14.83
CA LYS A 458 -29.51 -8.37 -15.83
C LYS A 458 -30.78 -9.21 -15.82
N SER A 459 -30.63 -10.53 -15.79
CA SER A 459 -31.78 -11.45 -15.70
C SER A 459 -32.55 -11.30 -14.38
N GLU A 460 -31.85 -11.14 -13.25
CA GLU A 460 -32.46 -10.94 -11.93
C GLU A 460 -33.21 -9.61 -11.83
N SER A 461 -32.65 -8.55 -12.42
CA SER A 461 -33.26 -7.22 -12.45
C SER A 461 -34.56 -7.22 -13.25
N ASN A 462 -34.57 -7.87 -14.43
CA ASN A 462 -35.77 -8.04 -15.25
C ASN A 462 -36.84 -8.91 -14.56
N SER A 463 -36.43 -9.99 -13.90
CA SER A 463 -37.35 -10.82 -13.11
C SER A 463 -37.98 -10.03 -11.95
N LEU A 464 -37.20 -9.20 -11.27
CA LEU A 464 -37.73 -8.40 -10.17
C LEU A 464 -38.61 -7.26 -10.69
N PHE A 465 -38.24 -6.60 -11.80
CA PHE A 465 -39.07 -5.58 -12.47
C PHE A 465 -40.47 -6.13 -12.81
N THR A 466 -40.55 -7.29 -13.47
CA THR A 466 -41.83 -7.91 -13.82
C THR A 466 -42.68 -8.27 -12.60
N LYS A 467 -42.07 -8.81 -11.53
CA LYS A 467 -42.76 -9.09 -10.26
C LYS A 467 -43.32 -7.83 -9.61
N VAL A 468 -42.52 -6.76 -9.53
CA VAL A 468 -42.95 -5.49 -8.95
C VAL A 468 -44.00 -4.81 -9.81
N HIS A 469 -43.92 -4.92 -11.13
CA HIS A 469 -44.95 -4.46 -12.05
C HIS A 469 -46.30 -5.12 -11.73
N VAL A 470 -46.34 -6.44 -11.57
CA VAL A 470 -47.56 -7.16 -11.17
C VAL A 470 -48.07 -6.66 -9.81
N PHE A 471 -47.19 -6.52 -8.81
CA PHE A 471 -47.60 -5.97 -7.51
C PHE A 471 -48.14 -4.55 -7.60
N THR A 472 -47.51 -3.68 -8.40
CA THR A 472 -48.02 -2.33 -8.60
C THR A 472 -49.40 -2.36 -9.23
N VAL A 473 -49.62 -3.14 -10.28
CA VAL A 473 -50.94 -3.24 -10.93
C VAL A 473 -51.98 -3.80 -9.95
N TYR A 474 -51.63 -4.81 -9.15
CA TYR A 474 -52.53 -5.39 -8.17
C TYR A 474 -52.92 -4.39 -7.06
N PHE A 475 -51.93 -3.78 -6.39
CA PHE A 475 -52.17 -2.87 -5.27
C PHE A 475 -52.63 -1.47 -5.70
N THR A 476 -52.36 -1.05 -6.94
CA THR A 476 -53.01 0.14 -7.51
C THR A 476 -54.45 -0.15 -7.85
N LYS A 477 -54.80 -1.33 -8.39
CA LYS A 477 -56.19 -1.73 -8.63
C LYS A 477 -57.02 -1.87 -7.35
N GLU A 478 -56.45 -2.29 -6.23
CA GLU A 478 -57.16 -2.28 -4.93
C GLU A 478 -57.36 -0.87 -4.35
N ASN A 479 -56.46 0.08 -4.64
CA ASN A 479 -56.58 1.48 -4.21
C ASN A 479 -57.37 2.36 -5.18
N HIS A 480 -57.49 1.94 -6.44
CA HIS A 480 -58.52 2.44 -7.32
C HIS A 480 -59.82 1.83 -6.84
N LYS A 481 -60.68 2.66 -6.23
CA LYS A 481 -62.12 2.47 -6.41
C LYS A 481 -62.29 2.09 -7.88
N PRO A 482 -62.89 0.93 -8.18
CA PRO A 482 -62.98 0.41 -9.54
C PRO A 482 -63.32 1.57 -10.45
N LEU A 483 -62.63 1.68 -11.59
CA LEU A 483 -63.11 2.56 -12.64
C LEU A 483 -64.58 2.19 -12.80
N LEU A 484 -65.46 3.06 -12.29
CA LEU A 484 -66.82 3.05 -12.74
C LEU A 484 -66.62 3.21 -14.25
N GLY A 485 -67.10 2.25 -15.02
CA GLY A 485 -67.60 2.62 -16.34
C GLY A 485 -68.45 3.88 -16.19
N ASP A 486 -68.73 4.59 -17.27
CA ASP A 486 -69.65 5.74 -17.17
C ASP A 486 -71.00 5.34 -16.52
N TYR A 487 -71.28 4.03 -16.49
CA TYR A 487 -72.44 3.41 -15.87
C TYR A 487 -72.14 2.27 -14.87
N LEU A 488 -72.95 2.18 -13.80
CA LEU A 488 -72.95 1.14 -12.77
C LEU A 488 -73.15 -0.28 -13.32
N ILE A 489 -73.88 -0.43 -14.43
CA ILE A 489 -74.13 -1.76 -15.04
C ILE A 489 -72.84 -2.46 -15.49
N GLU A 490 -71.78 -1.69 -15.76
CA GLU A 490 -70.48 -2.23 -16.17
C GLU A 490 -69.72 -2.86 -14.99
N ASN A 491 -70.04 -2.49 -13.75
CA ASN A 491 -69.40 -3.05 -12.57
C ASN A 491 -70.37 -3.06 -11.37
N VAL A 492 -71.14 -4.15 -11.27
CA VAL A 492 -72.23 -4.31 -10.27
C VAL A 492 -71.71 -4.35 -8.83
N ASP A 493 -70.46 -4.78 -8.64
CA ASP A 493 -69.83 -4.92 -7.33
C ASP A 493 -69.23 -3.60 -6.79
N ALA A 494 -69.38 -2.51 -7.56
CA ALA A 494 -68.74 -1.22 -7.33
C ALA A 494 -69.75 -0.07 -7.13
N PHE A 495 -70.09 0.26 -5.88
CA PHE A 495 -70.98 1.41 -5.60
C PHE A 495 -70.19 2.71 -5.40
N PRO A 496 -70.40 3.75 -6.25
CA PRO A 496 -69.77 5.05 -6.06
C PRO A 496 -70.47 5.82 -4.93
N GLY A 497 -69.69 6.56 -4.13
CA GLY A 497 -70.22 7.45 -3.08
C GLY A 497 -70.70 8.79 -3.65
N LEU A 498 -71.62 8.76 -4.62
CA LEU A 498 -72.23 9.93 -5.27
C LEU A 498 -73.55 10.28 -4.59
N ALA A 499 -74.02 11.52 -4.76
CA ALA A 499 -75.37 11.91 -4.33
C ALA A 499 -76.43 11.15 -5.14
N THR A 500 -77.62 10.94 -4.55
CA THR A 500 -78.67 10.07 -5.09
C THR A 500 -79.05 10.40 -6.54
N ASP A 501 -79.09 11.68 -6.89
CA ASP A 501 -79.50 12.15 -8.22
C ASP A 501 -78.44 11.89 -9.30
N GLU A 502 -77.16 12.00 -8.93
CA GLU A 502 -76.03 11.70 -9.84
C GLU A 502 -75.84 10.20 -10.04
N LEU A 503 -76.18 9.39 -9.03
CA LEU A 503 -76.14 7.95 -9.09
C LEU A 503 -77.18 7.41 -10.09
N LEU A 504 -78.38 7.98 -10.11
CA LEU A 504 -79.47 7.60 -11.02
C LEU A 504 -79.10 7.86 -12.50
N ALA A 505 -78.42 8.97 -12.78
CA ALA A 505 -77.98 9.32 -14.14
C ALA A 505 -76.90 8.38 -14.70
N LYS A 506 -76.20 7.64 -13.82
CA LYS A 506 -75.09 6.75 -14.17
C LYS A 506 -75.40 5.28 -13.92
N ILE A 507 -76.66 4.87 -14.00
CA ILE A 507 -77.04 3.46 -13.81
C ILE A 507 -76.67 2.59 -15.03
N ALA A 508 -77.08 3.00 -16.23
CA ALA A 508 -76.86 2.27 -17.48
C ALA A 508 -76.84 3.24 -18.66
N ASP A 509 -76.08 2.91 -19.71
CA ASP A 509 -76.12 3.65 -20.97
C ASP A 509 -77.47 3.42 -21.63
N LEU A 510 -78.33 4.43 -21.61
CA LEU A 510 -79.65 4.38 -22.24
C LEU A 510 -79.60 4.81 -23.70
N ASP A 511 -78.49 5.43 -24.14
CA ASP A 511 -78.26 5.79 -25.53
C ASP A 511 -77.62 4.61 -26.26
N ALA A 512 -78.46 3.73 -26.77
CA ALA A 512 -78.08 2.52 -27.49
C ALA A 512 -77.38 2.82 -28.84
N GLY A 513 -76.14 3.30 -28.80
CA GLY A 513 -75.24 3.34 -29.94
C GLY A 513 -74.77 1.93 -30.28
N LEU A 514 -75.17 1.40 -31.45
CA LEU A 514 -74.70 0.12 -31.97
C LEU A 514 -73.16 0.13 -32.12
N LYS A 515 -72.46 -0.54 -31.20
CA LYS A 515 -71.01 -0.76 -31.29
C LYS A 515 -70.75 -2.15 -31.90
N PRO A 516 -69.98 -2.26 -33.00
CA PRO A 516 -69.63 -3.56 -33.55
C PRO A 516 -68.73 -4.31 -32.56
N VAL A 517 -69.19 -5.49 -32.11
CA VAL A 517 -68.42 -6.39 -31.25
C VAL A 517 -67.67 -7.38 -32.13
N GLY A 518 -66.35 -7.50 -31.97
CA GLY A 518 -65.55 -8.50 -32.66
C GLY A 518 -66.00 -9.92 -32.31
N VAL A 519 -66.13 -10.79 -33.31
CA VAL A 519 -66.47 -12.20 -33.12
C VAL A 519 -65.45 -12.83 -32.18
N LYS A 520 -65.92 -13.49 -31.11
CA LYS A 520 -65.05 -14.20 -30.14
C LYS A 520 -64.07 -15.10 -30.92
N PRO A 521 -62.74 -15.01 -30.67
CA PRO A 521 -61.81 -15.94 -31.27
C PRO A 521 -62.15 -17.36 -30.80
N VAL A 522 -62.18 -18.29 -31.75
CA VAL A 522 -62.44 -19.71 -31.48
C VAL A 522 -61.26 -20.25 -30.67
N LEU A 523 -61.48 -20.48 -29.38
CA LEU A 523 -60.49 -21.09 -28.50
C LEU A 523 -60.68 -22.61 -28.57
N PHE A 524 -59.68 -23.32 -29.07
CA PHE A 524 -59.65 -24.78 -28.96
C PHE A 524 -59.01 -25.14 -27.61
N ASP A 525 -59.70 -25.94 -26.80
CA ASP A 525 -59.12 -26.50 -25.59
C ASP A 525 -58.20 -27.67 -25.97
N VAL A 526 -56.95 -27.32 -26.31
CA VAL A 526 -55.93 -28.29 -26.73
C VAL A 526 -55.48 -29.15 -25.53
N ALA A 527 -55.72 -28.71 -24.29
CA ALA A 527 -55.33 -29.45 -23.09
C ALA A 527 -56.14 -30.74 -22.91
N PHE A 528 -57.38 -30.77 -23.42
CA PHE A 528 -58.21 -31.97 -23.43
C PHE A 528 -57.58 -33.13 -24.23
N ASN A 529 -56.79 -32.83 -25.26
CA ASN A 529 -56.07 -33.85 -26.04
C ASN A 529 -54.91 -34.51 -25.26
N TYR A 530 -54.51 -33.94 -24.12
CA TYR A 530 -53.42 -34.46 -23.29
C TYR A 530 -53.92 -35.17 -22.02
N ILE A 531 -55.24 -35.32 -21.88
CA ILE A 531 -55.83 -36.16 -20.84
C ILE A 531 -55.86 -37.59 -21.39
N ASP A 532 -54.79 -38.34 -21.13
CA ASP A 532 -54.78 -39.79 -21.31
C ASP A 532 -55.09 -40.45 -19.96
N TYR A 533 -55.97 -41.43 -19.97
CA TYR A 533 -56.14 -42.31 -18.82
C TYR A 533 -54.99 -43.30 -18.86
N ASP A 534 -54.15 -43.37 -17.81
CA ASP A 534 -53.12 -44.40 -17.68
C ASP A 534 -53.78 -45.78 -17.83
N SER A 535 -53.73 -46.32 -19.04
CA SER A 535 -54.23 -47.65 -19.36
C SER A 535 -53.15 -48.64 -18.94
N ASP A 536 -53.02 -48.83 -17.63
CA ASP A 536 -52.34 -49.97 -17.03
C ASP A 536 -53.24 -51.21 -17.23
N LEU A 537 -53.49 -51.57 -18.50
CA LEU A 537 -54.18 -52.78 -18.92
C LEU A 537 -53.85 -53.04 -20.40
N SER A 538 -52.76 -53.78 -20.59
CA SER A 538 -52.65 -54.98 -21.44
C SER A 538 -51.45 -55.00 -22.40
N LYS A 539 -50.39 -55.73 -22.00
CA LYS A 539 -49.57 -56.47 -22.98
C LYS A 539 -50.32 -57.74 -23.38
N VAL A 540 -51.37 -57.59 -24.18
CA VAL A 540 -51.84 -58.61 -25.14
C VAL A 540 -52.61 -57.82 -26.21
N THR A 541 -52.10 -57.61 -27.43
CA THR A 541 -52.23 -58.59 -28.52
C THR A 541 -51.56 -58.07 -29.80
N ALA A 542 -50.97 -59.01 -30.53
CA ALA A 542 -50.93 -59.16 -31.99
C ALA A 542 -50.57 -57.98 -32.91
N SER A 543 -49.38 -58.09 -33.49
CA SER A 543 -49.03 -57.94 -34.91
C SER A 543 -49.82 -56.97 -35.82
N ASP A 544 -49.02 -56.04 -36.35
CA ASP A 544 -48.86 -55.71 -37.77
C ASP A 544 -49.66 -54.59 -38.46
N SER A 545 -48.85 -53.82 -39.19
CA SER A 545 -49.13 -53.07 -40.43
C SER A 545 -49.96 -51.79 -40.31
N LYS A 546 -49.34 -50.61 -40.44
CA LYS A 546 -48.84 -49.92 -41.66
C LYS A 546 -49.91 -49.07 -42.35
N SER A 547 -49.49 -47.82 -42.63
CA SER A 547 -49.78 -47.03 -43.84
C SER A 547 -51.21 -46.52 -44.02
N GLU A 548 -51.49 -45.39 -44.66
CA GLU A 548 -50.77 -44.24 -45.18
C GLU A 548 -51.90 -43.25 -45.57
N LYS A 549 -51.75 -41.96 -45.23
CA LYS A 549 -51.73 -40.81 -46.15
C LYS A 549 -53.05 -40.26 -46.74
N LYS A 550 -53.03 -38.93 -46.68
CA LYS A 550 -53.53 -37.90 -47.63
C LYS A 550 -55.04 -37.68 -47.63
N ALA A 551 -55.49 -36.54 -47.09
CA ALA A 551 -55.37 -35.16 -47.60
C ALA A 551 -56.48 -34.80 -48.58
N GLY A 552 -57.29 -33.83 -48.13
CA GLY A 552 -57.92 -32.85 -48.98
C GLY A 552 -59.39 -33.08 -49.29
N PHE A 553 -60.09 -31.94 -49.32
CA PHE A 553 -61.26 -31.61 -50.15
C PHE A 553 -62.57 -31.30 -49.39
N PHE A 554 -62.96 -30.03 -49.54
CA PHE A 554 -64.23 -29.36 -49.25
C PHE A 554 -64.58 -28.86 -47.83
N GLY A 555 -64.53 -27.54 -47.69
CA GLY A 555 -65.62 -26.73 -47.16
C GLY A 555 -65.53 -25.38 -47.89
N LEU A 556 -66.14 -25.22 -49.07
CA LEU A 556 -67.57 -25.09 -49.35
C LEU A 556 -68.24 -24.05 -48.45
N PHE A 557 -68.61 -22.94 -49.08
CA PHE A 557 -69.64 -22.02 -48.63
C PHE A 557 -70.80 -22.77 -47.96
N GLY A 558 -71.13 -22.38 -46.73
CA GLY A 558 -72.47 -22.53 -46.21
C GLY A 558 -73.04 -21.13 -46.04
N ARG A 559 -74.11 -20.84 -46.76
CA ARG A 559 -75.17 -20.07 -46.11
C ARG A 559 -75.67 -20.85 -44.90
#